data_AF-F2DT03-F1
#
_entry.id   AF-F2DT03-F1
#
_cell.length_a   1.000
_cell.length_b   1.000
_cell.length_c   1.000
_cell.angle_alpha   90.00
_cell.angle_beta   90.00
_cell.angle_gamma   90.00
#
_symmetry.space_group_name_H-M   'P 1'
#
loop_
_entity.id
_entity.type
_entity.pdbx_description
1 polymer ?
#
loop_
_entity_poly.entity_id
_entity_poly.type
_entity_poly.pdbx_seq_one_letter_code
_entity_poly.pdbx_strand_id
1 'polypeptide(L)'
;MEDRHVAAVALGGDRAQALFAVFDGHGGKRAAEFAADNMPRIVAEELERSARGGGGAGRAAVEGAVRRAYLRTDDEFSSSSNSKNREQAGGGACCVTALLRGTWRVQGSLAVTRGIGDAHLKPWVVAEPETTTVLSDKTVRSGNS
;
A
#
# COMPACT_ATOMS: atom_id res chain seq x y z
N MET A 1 -1.18 -8.79 -23.79
CA MET A 1 -0.34 -8.05 -22.83
C MET A 1 -0.15 -8.92 -21.60
N GLU A 2 1.09 -9.29 -21.31
CA GLU A 2 1.45 -10.18 -20.19
C GLU A 2 1.87 -9.38 -18.93
N ASP A 3 2.18 -8.09 -19.07
CA ASP A 3 2.60 -7.19 -18.01
C ASP A 3 1.45 -6.84 -17.05
N ARG A 4 1.74 -6.72 -15.75
CA ARG A 4 0.83 -6.20 -14.72
C ARG A 4 1.55 -5.19 -13.84
N HIS A 5 0.78 -4.38 -13.12
CA HIS A 5 1.31 -3.45 -12.15
C HIS A 5 0.36 -3.33 -10.97
N VAL A 6 0.89 -2.84 -9.84
CA VAL A 6 0.10 -2.54 -8.64
C VAL A 6 0.52 -1.20 -8.06
N ALA A 7 -0.47 -0.44 -7.59
CA ALA A 7 -0.30 0.71 -6.71
C ALA A 7 -1.23 0.55 -5.49
N ALA A 8 -0.76 -0.17 -4.48
CA ALA A 8 -1.51 -0.43 -3.25
C ALA A 8 -1.13 0.61 -2.19
N VAL A 9 -1.98 1.64 -2.04
CA VAL A 9 -1.88 2.63 -0.96
C VAL A 9 -2.58 2.13 0.29
N ALA A 10 -2.13 2.59 1.46
CA ALA A 10 -2.60 2.10 2.75
C ALA A 10 -2.46 0.57 2.88
N LEU A 11 -1.28 0.05 2.56
CA LEU A 11 -0.98 -1.38 2.54
C LEU A 11 -1.30 -2.03 3.89
N GLY A 12 -2.09 -3.11 3.89
CA GLY A 12 -2.53 -3.76 5.14
C GLY A 12 -3.40 -2.87 6.03
N GLY A 13 -3.98 -1.79 5.49
CA GLY A 13 -4.73 -0.78 6.24
C GLY A 13 -3.86 0.31 6.88
N ASP A 14 -2.53 0.20 6.82
CA ASP A 14 -1.62 1.21 7.36
C ASP A 14 -1.40 2.34 6.33
N ARG A 15 -1.98 3.52 6.59
CA ARG A 15 -1.84 4.72 5.73
C ARG A 15 -0.41 5.22 5.58
N ALA A 16 0.52 4.81 6.46
CA ALA A 16 1.93 5.12 6.33
C ALA A 16 2.68 4.10 5.46
N GLN A 17 1.98 3.18 4.79
CA GLN A 17 2.59 2.16 3.96
C GLN A 17 1.95 2.12 2.56
N ALA A 18 2.79 1.94 1.55
CA ALA A 18 2.34 1.72 0.18
C ALA A 18 3.27 0.73 -0.52
N LEU A 19 2.70 -0.14 -1.36
CA LEU A 19 3.44 -1.03 -2.25
C LEU A 19 3.16 -0.65 -3.69
N PHE A 20 4.22 -0.37 -4.44
CA PHE A 20 4.16 -0.25 -5.90
C PHE A 20 4.91 -1.41 -6.51
N ALA A 21 4.38 -1.97 -7.58
CA ALA A 21 4.99 -3.13 -8.23
C ALA A 21 4.75 -3.12 -9.73
N VAL A 22 5.73 -3.63 -10.48
CA VAL A 22 5.60 -3.95 -11.91
C VAL A 22 6.01 -5.40 -12.11
N PHE A 23 5.21 -6.11 -12.90
CA PHE A 23 5.34 -7.52 -13.20
C PHE A 23 5.39 -7.68 -14.71
N ASP A 24 6.50 -8.17 -15.25
CA ASP A 24 6.68 -8.44 -16.68
C ASP A 24 6.56 -9.94 -16.91
N GLY A 25 5.41 -10.38 -17.44
CA GLY A 25 5.08 -11.79 -17.63
C GLY A 25 5.70 -12.37 -18.90
N HIS A 26 6.08 -13.65 -18.85
CA HIS A 26 6.55 -14.40 -20.02
C HIS A 26 5.99 -15.83 -20.02
N GLY A 27 5.71 -16.39 -21.19
CA GLY A 27 5.14 -17.74 -21.31
C GLY A 27 3.71 -17.83 -20.79
N GLY A 28 2.99 -16.71 -20.78
CA GLY A 28 1.62 -16.59 -20.30
C GLY A 28 1.45 -15.51 -19.23
N LYS A 29 0.38 -14.73 -19.34
CA LYS A 29 0.02 -13.66 -18.39
C LYS A 29 -0.27 -14.08 -16.94
N ARG A 30 -0.43 -15.37 -16.66
CA ARG A 30 -0.97 -15.87 -15.37
C ARG A 30 -0.06 -15.58 -14.19
N ALA A 31 1.26 -15.68 -14.35
CA ALA A 31 2.20 -15.42 -13.28
C ALA A 31 2.16 -13.94 -12.86
N ALA A 32 2.17 -13.03 -13.84
CA ALA A 32 2.05 -11.61 -13.60
C ALA A 32 0.68 -11.23 -13.01
N GLU A 33 -0.42 -11.83 -13.50
CA GLU A 33 -1.76 -11.67 -12.92
C GLU A 33 -1.80 -12.12 -11.46
N PHE A 34 -1.31 -13.33 -11.16
CA PHE A 34 -1.29 -13.86 -9.82
C PHE A 34 -0.46 -13.01 -8.86
N ALA A 35 0.72 -12.57 -9.29
CA ALA A 35 1.59 -11.70 -8.50
C ALA A 35 0.90 -10.36 -8.20
N ALA A 36 0.27 -9.74 -9.19
CA ALA A 36 -0.46 -8.49 -9.00
C ALA A 36 -1.63 -8.62 -8.01
N ASP A 37 -2.39 -9.72 -8.10
CA ASP A 37 -3.56 -9.93 -7.25
C ASP A 37 -3.20 -10.29 -5.79
N ASN A 38 -2.08 -10.98 -5.57
CA ASN A 38 -1.76 -11.59 -4.27
C ASN A 38 -0.62 -10.92 -3.52
N MET A 39 0.40 -10.42 -4.22
CA MET A 39 1.62 -9.90 -3.58
C MET A 39 1.35 -8.77 -2.57
N PRO A 40 0.41 -7.81 -2.78
CA PRO A 40 0.13 -6.77 -1.78
C PRO A 40 -0.36 -7.33 -0.45
N ARG A 41 -1.31 -8.28 -0.49
CA ARG A 41 -1.81 -8.96 0.70
C ARG A 41 -0.69 -9.73 1.40
N ILE A 42 0.08 -10.49 0.64
CA ILE A 42 1.16 -11.33 1.19
C ILE A 42 2.25 -10.47 1.84
N VAL A 43 2.68 -9.38 1.20
CA VAL A 43 3.65 -8.44 1.77
C VAL A 43 3.14 -7.84 3.08
N ALA A 44 1.87 -7.40 3.13
CA ALA A 44 1.27 -6.88 4.36
C ALA A 44 1.29 -7.91 5.50
N GLU A 45 0.87 -9.15 5.23
CA GLU A 45 0.88 -10.23 6.22
C GLU A 45 2.30 -10.55 6.73
N GLU A 46 3.31 -10.57 5.86
CA GLU A 46 4.70 -10.86 6.26
C GLU A 46 5.34 -9.71 7.06
N LEU A 47 4.97 -8.46 6.76
CA LEU A 47 5.36 -7.30 7.56
C LEU A 47 4.73 -7.35 8.95
N GLU A 48 3.45 -7.67 9.06
CA GLU A 48 2.76 -7.86 10.34
C GLU A 48 3.38 -8.99 11.16
N ARG A 49 3.68 -10.14 10.54
CA ARG A 49 4.38 -11.25 11.21
C ARG A 49 5.73 -10.82 11.77
N SER A 50 6.49 -10.04 11.00
CA SER A 50 7.80 -9.53 11.44
C SER A 50 7.68 -8.58 12.62
N ALA A 51 6.65 -7.75 12.64
CA ALA A 51 6.38 -6.83 13.74
C ALA A 51 6.00 -7.56 15.04
N ARG A 52 5.16 -8.62 14.95
CA ARG A 52 4.74 -9.43 16.11
C ARG A 52 5.87 -10.24 16.73
N GLY A 53 6.88 -10.64 15.94
CA GLY A 53 8.03 -11.41 16.40
C GLY A 53 9.09 -10.62 17.19
N GLY A 54 8.82 -9.37 17.58
CA GLY A 54 9.76 -8.53 18.34
C GLY A 54 10.92 -7.96 17.53
N GLY A 55 10.99 -8.23 16.21
CA GLY A 55 12.04 -7.75 15.30
C GLY A 55 11.99 -6.24 14.98
N GLY A 56 11.00 -5.53 15.51
CA GLY A 56 10.78 -4.10 15.26
C GLY A 56 10.49 -3.79 13.78
N ALA A 57 10.45 -2.49 13.46
CA ALA A 57 10.26 -1.98 12.09
C ALA A 57 11.60 -1.75 11.36
N GLY A 58 12.68 -2.39 11.81
CA GLY A 58 14.03 -2.18 11.32
C GLY A 58 14.25 -2.71 9.91
N ARG A 59 15.25 -2.17 9.21
CA ARG A 59 15.55 -2.50 7.81
C ARG A 59 15.66 -4.01 7.55
N ALA A 60 16.41 -4.73 8.37
CA ALA A 60 16.60 -6.18 8.22
C ALA A 60 15.29 -6.98 8.38
N ALA A 61 14.41 -6.56 9.28
CA ALA A 61 13.10 -7.19 9.46
C ALA A 61 12.20 -6.95 8.24
N VAL A 62 12.22 -5.74 7.69
CA VAL A 62 11.48 -5.39 6.47
C VAL A 62 12.02 -6.15 5.25
N GLU A 63 13.34 -6.19 5.05
CA GLU A 63 13.97 -6.96 3.96
C GLU A 63 13.63 -8.46 4.08
N GLY A 64 13.65 -9.00 5.29
CA GLY A 64 13.23 -10.38 5.57
C GLY A 64 11.76 -10.64 5.25
N ALA A 65 10.86 -9.70 5.58
CA ALA A 65 9.44 -9.78 5.26
C ALA A 65 9.20 -9.79 3.75
N VAL A 66 9.81 -8.85 3.02
CA VAL A 66 9.69 -8.77 1.56
C VAL A 66 10.23 -10.05 0.91
N ARG A 67 11.39 -10.56 1.36
CA ARG A 67 11.93 -11.83 0.86
C ARG A 67 10.96 -13.00 1.05
N ARG A 68 10.37 -13.14 2.24
CA ARG A 68 9.38 -14.19 2.50
C ARG A 68 8.11 -14.01 1.66
N ALA A 69 7.69 -12.76 1.43
CA ALA A 69 6.54 -12.49 0.59
C ALA A 69 6.75 -12.92 -0.87
N TYR A 70 7.94 -12.68 -1.43
CA TYR A 70 8.30 -13.19 -2.77
C TYR A 70 8.25 -14.71 -2.83
N LEU A 71 8.92 -15.39 -1.88
CA LEU A 71 8.96 -16.86 -1.84
C LEU A 71 7.56 -17.47 -1.65
N ARG A 72 6.74 -16.86 -0.81
CA ARG A 72 5.36 -17.31 -0.59
C ARG A 72 4.46 -17.06 -1.80
N THR A 73 4.64 -15.95 -2.50
CA THR A 73 3.89 -15.68 -3.74
C THR A 73 4.21 -16.74 -4.79
N ASP A 74 5.49 -17.12 -4.92
CA ASP A 74 5.95 -18.16 -5.83
C ASP A 74 5.40 -19.56 -5.46
N ASP A 75 5.41 -19.90 -4.17
CA ASP A 75 4.87 -21.16 -3.65
C ASP A 75 3.35 -21.25 -3.82
N GLU A 76 2.61 -20.17 -3.53
CA GLU A 76 1.16 -20.10 -3.72
C GLU A 76 0.79 -20.18 -5.22
N PHE A 77 1.57 -19.55 -6.12
CA PHE A 77 1.38 -19.64 -7.57
C PHE A 77 1.60 -21.08 -8.07
N SER A 78 2.72 -21.69 -7.67
CA SER A 78 3.08 -23.07 -8.03
C SER A 78 2.02 -24.06 -7.55
N SER A 79 1.55 -23.92 -6.32
CA SER A 79 0.50 -24.75 -5.73
C SER A 79 -0.85 -24.57 -6.45
N SER A 80 -1.16 -23.35 -6.90
CA SER A 80 -2.38 -23.03 -7.66
C SER A 80 -2.36 -23.54 -9.10
N SER A 81 -1.18 -23.85 -9.64
CA SER A 81 -1.01 -24.37 -11.01
C SER A 81 -1.34 -25.87 -11.15
N ASN A 82 -1.32 -26.63 -10.05
CA ASN A 82 -1.43 -28.10 -10.04
C ASN A 82 -2.85 -28.67 -10.28
N SER A 83 -3.90 -27.85 -10.38
CA SER A 83 -5.27 -28.38 -10.32
C SER A 83 -5.98 -28.66 -11.65
N LYS A 84 -5.84 -27.88 -12.74
CA LYS A 84 -6.73 -28.07 -13.93
C LYS A 84 -6.21 -27.78 -15.35
N ASN A 85 -4.97 -27.30 -15.55
CA ASN A 85 -4.46 -27.04 -16.91
C ASN A 85 -2.92 -27.05 -16.96
N ARG A 86 -2.35 -28.19 -17.37
CA ARG A 86 -0.90 -28.44 -17.45
C ARG A 86 -0.19 -27.62 -18.54
N GLU A 87 -0.93 -27.15 -19.54
CA GLU A 87 -0.43 -26.28 -20.62
C GLU A 87 -0.20 -24.83 -20.18
N GLN A 88 -0.70 -24.43 -19.01
CA GLN A 88 -0.68 -23.04 -18.51
C GLN A 88 0.25 -22.86 -17.30
N ALA A 89 1.15 -23.82 -17.04
CA ALA A 89 2.04 -23.88 -15.88
C ALA A 89 3.51 -23.54 -16.21
N GLY A 90 3.84 -23.23 -17.47
CA GLY A 90 5.22 -22.96 -17.90
C GLY A 90 5.64 -21.48 -17.90
N GLY A 91 4.72 -20.56 -17.62
CA GLY A 91 4.99 -19.12 -17.63
C GLY A 91 5.54 -18.60 -16.30
N GLY A 92 6.22 -17.47 -16.35
CA GLY A 92 6.79 -16.76 -15.19
C GLY A 92 6.59 -15.26 -15.30
N ALA A 93 7.09 -14.52 -14.32
CA ALA A 93 7.11 -13.06 -14.36
C ALA A 93 8.37 -12.51 -13.68
N CYS A 94 8.98 -11.49 -14.29
CA CYS A 94 9.94 -10.64 -13.63
C CYS A 94 9.20 -9.63 -12.74
N CYS A 95 9.68 -9.38 -11.53
CA CYS A 95 8.95 -8.63 -10.51
C CYS A 95 9.86 -7.57 -9.86
N VAL A 96 9.49 -6.29 -9.97
CA VAL A 96 10.10 -5.21 -9.19
C VAL A 96 9.06 -4.62 -8.24
N THR A 97 9.44 -4.42 -6.98
CA THR A 97 8.58 -3.84 -5.95
C THR A 97 9.28 -2.66 -5.26
N ALA A 98 8.51 -1.63 -4.94
CA ALA A 98 8.91 -0.51 -4.10
C ALA A 98 7.95 -0.43 -2.92
N LEU A 99 8.46 -0.72 -1.72
CA LEU A 99 7.74 -0.61 -0.46
C LEU A 99 8.09 0.72 0.20
N LEU A 100 7.13 1.63 0.24
CA LEU A 100 7.26 2.89 0.97
C LEU A 100 6.70 2.69 2.37
N ARG A 101 7.50 3.06 3.37
CA ARG A 101 7.09 3.03 4.78
C ARG A 101 7.44 4.33 5.47
N GLY A 102 6.48 4.82 6.25
CA GLY A 102 6.58 6.08 6.97
C GLY A 102 5.65 7.14 6.39
N THR A 103 5.51 8.22 7.15
CA THR A 103 4.81 9.43 6.73
C THR A 103 5.83 10.52 6.50
N TRP A 104 5.56 11.41 5.54
CA TRP A 104 6.30 12.65 5.42
C TRP A 104 6.16 13.43 6.73
N ARG A 105 7.28 13.88 7.27
CA ARG A 105 7.33 14.64 8.52
C ARG A 105 8.04 15.96 8.27
N VAL A 106 7.47 17.04 8.78
CA VAL A 106 8.10 18.36 8.84
C VAL A 106 9.36 18.24 9.67
N GLN A 107 10.51 18.49 9.02
CA GLN A 107 11.85 18.31 9.57
C GLN A 107 12.08 16.93 10.22
N GLY A 108 11.42 15.87 9.73
CA GLY A 108 11.53 14.53 10.31
C GLY A 108 10.79 14.34 11.64
N SER A 109 10.15 15.38 12.19
CA SER A 109 9.48 15.34 13.49
C SER A 109 7.96 15.15 13.37
N LEU A 110 7.25 16.09 12.75
CA LEU A 110 5.79 16.17 12.82
C LEU A 110 5.12 15.76 11.50
N ALA A 111 4.16 14.82 11.54
CA ALA A 111 3.50 14.28 10.35
C ALA A 111 2.37 15.18 9.78
N VAL A 112 2.24 16.41 10.26
CA VAL A 112 1.22 17.37 9.83
C VAL A 112 1.87 18.73 9.55
N THR A 113 1.28 19.49 8.64
CA THR A 113 1.74 20.83 8.24
C THR A 113 0.97 21.95 8.92
N ARG A 114 -0.07 21.64 9.70
CA ARG A 114 -0.84 22.60 10.49
C ARG A 114 -0.95 22.16 11.95
N GLY A 115 -0.81 23.11 12.87
CA GLY A 115 -0.83 22.86 14.31
C GLY A 115 -0.79 24.15 15.14
N ILE A 116 -1.50 24.14 16.27
CA ILE A 116 -1.44 25.21 17.29
C ILE A 116 -0.23 24.91 18.19
N GLY A 117 0.63 25.91 18.43
CA GLY A 117 1.90 25.71 19.12
C GLY A 117 3.05 25.45 18.14
N ASP A 118 3.90 24.47 18.46
CA ASP A 118 5.05 24.03 17.63
C ASP A 118 5.97 25.17 17.18
N ALA A 119 6.26 26.10 18.09
CA ALA A 119 7.08 27.30 17.80
C ALA A 119 8.44 26.95 17.17
N HIS A 120 9.04 25.83 17.59
CA HIS A 120 10.32 25.33 17.09
C HIS A 120 10.27 24.79 15.64
N LEU A 121 9.08 24.52 15.09
CA LEU A 121 8.86 24.08 13.71
C LEU A 121 8.24 25.17 12.84
N LYS A 122 8.15 26.41 13.33
CA LYS A 122 7.76 27.56 12.50
C LYS A 122 8.96 27.95 11.61
N PRO A 123 8.72 28.27 10.32
CA PRO A 123 7.42 28.56 9.71
C PRO A 123 6.72 27.35 9.06
N TRP A 124 7.29 26.14 9.10
CA TRP A 124 6.82 24.99 8.32
C TRP A 124 5.50 24.37 8.80
N VAL A 125 5.20 24.44 10.10
CA VAL A 125 3.90 24.02 10.67
C VAL A 125 3.06 25.27 10.90
N VAL A 126 2.02 25.56 10.13
CA VAL A 126 1.26 26.82 10.28
C VAL A 126 0.06 26.69 11.23
N ALA A 127 -0.30 27.76 11.93
CA ALA A 127 -1.45 27.76 12.86
C ALA A 127 -2.77 28.20 12.19
N GLU A 128 -2.70 28.66 10.94
CA GLU A 128 -3.87 29.14 10.20
C GLU A 128 -4.77 27.96 9.81
N PRO A 129 -6.07 28.00 10.16
CA PRO A 129 -7.01 26.94 9.81
C PRO A 129 -7.53 27.06 8.37
N GLU A 130 -8.05 25.96 7.83
CA GLU A 130 -8.91 26.00 6.64
C GLU A 130 -10.37 26.11 7.10
N THR A 131 -11.12 27.08 6.56
CA THR A 131 -12.51 27.34 6.95
C THR A 131 -13.41 27.27 5.72
N THR A 132 -14.51 26.51 5.79
CA THR A 132 -15.58 26.50 4.78
C THR A 132 -16.92 26.70 5.48
N THR A 133 -17.78 27.56 4.94
CA THR A 133 -19.14 27.78 5.43
C THR A 133 -20.14 27.29 4.40
N VAL A 134 -21.04 26.39 4.81
CA VAL A 134 -22.13 25.90 3.96
C VAL A 134 -23.44 26.35 4.59
N LEU A 135 -24.26 27.06 3.81
CA LEU A 135 -25.61 27.47 4.22
C LEU A 135 -26.57 26.31 3.97
N SER A 136 -27.35 25.91 4.98
CA SER A 136 -28.49 25.03 4.76
C SER A 136 -29.64 25.84 4.17
N ASP A 137 -30.18 25.36 3.04
CA ASP A 137 -31.30 26.02 2.37
C ASP A 137 -32.52 25.96 3.30
N LYS A 138 -33.00 27.13 3.74
CA LYS A 138 -34.32 27.23 4.34
C LYS A 138 -35.30 27.43 3.21
N THR A 139 -35.84 26.32 2.69
CA THR A 139 -37.06 26.37 1.88
C THR A 139 -38.20 26.88 2.77
N VAL A 140 -38.35 28.19 2.86
CA VAL A 140 -39.62 28.82 3.21
C VAL A 140 -40.32 29.09 1.89
N ARG A 141 -41.25 28.20 1.51
CA ARG A 141 -42.36 28.60 0.65
C ARG A 141 -43.57 28.83 1.53
N SER A 142 -43.98 30.09 1.52
CA SER A 142 -45.12 30.74 2.14
C SER A 142 -46.41 29.92 2.07
N GLY A 143 -47.22 30.06 3.12
CA GLY A 143 -48.56 29.49 3.22
C GLY A 143 -49.48 29.88 2.06
N ASN A 144 -50.38 28.95 1.73
CA ASN A 144 -51.54 29.23 0.89
C ASN A 144 -52.49 30.16 1.65
N SER A 145 -52.92 31.20 0.92
CA SER A 145 -54.12 31.97 1.20
C SER A 145 -55.32 31.32 0.52
#